data_AF-A0A6B0SAS4-F1
#
_entry.id   AF-A0A6B0SAS4-F1
#
_cell.length_a   1.000
_cell.length_b   1.000
_cell.length_c   1.000
_cell.angle_alpha   90.00
_cell.angle_beta   90.00
_cell.angle_gamma   90.00
#
_symmetry.space_group_name_H-M   'P 1'
#
loop_
_entity.id
_entity.type
_entity.pdbx_description
1 polymer ?
#
loop_
_entity_poly.entity_id
_entity_poly.type
_entity_poly.pdbx_seq_one_letter_code
_entity_poly.pdbx_strand_id
1 'polypeptide(L)'
;MTHSLCIAPAPAPAPKAFGGRIPRRLTMVSRLVREIAQDFKTDLRFQSAAIGALQEASEAYLVGLFEDANLCAIHAKRVTIMPKDIQLARRIRGERA
;
A
#
# COMPACT_ATOMS: atom_id res chain seq x y z
N MET A 1 -14.16 33.10 18.75
CA MET A 1 -13.90 33.20 17.30
C MET A 1 -12.48 32.73 17.06
N THR A 2 -12.26 31.42 17.04
CA THR A 2 -10.93 30.81 17.00
C THR A 2 -10.93 29.69 15.98
N HIS A 3 -10.18 29.92 14.90
CA HIS A 3 -9.49 28.94 14.06
C HIS A 3 -10.29 27.70 13.63
N SER A 4 -11.09 27.87 12.58
CA SER A 4 -11.41 26.77 11.67
C SER A 4 -10.16 26.51 10.80
N LEU A 5 -9.26 25.66 11.28
CA LEU A 5 -8.17 25.12 10.46
C LEU A 5 -8.82 24.23 9.39
N CYS A 6 -9.06 24.79 8.21
CA CYS A 6 -9.33 24.02 7.01
C CYS A 6 -8.06 23.22 6.68
N ILE A 7 -7.97 22.00 7.20
CA ILE A 7 -7.02 21.01 6.71
C ILE A 7 -7.53 20.57 5.35
N ALA A 8 -7.09 21.27 4.30
CA ALA A 8 -7.25 20.79 2.95
C ALA A 8 -6.50 19.45 2.85
N PRO A 9 -7.14 18.35 2.43
CA PRO A 9 -6.42 17.11 2.16
C PRO A 9 -5.38 17.38 1.08
N ALA A 10 -4.12 17.07 1.38
CA ALA A 10 -3.01 17.23 0.46
C ALA A 10 -3.32 16.52 -0.88
N PRO A 11 -2.96 17.12 -2.02
CA PRO A 11 -3.20 16.50 -3.32
C PRO A 11 -2.47 15.16 -3.39
N ALA A 12 -3.23 14.09 -3.63
CA ALA A 12 -2.68 12.77 -3.88
C ALA A 12 -1.66 12.84 -5.04
N PRO A 13 -0.51 12.15 -4.95
CA PRO A 13 0.49 12.17 -6.01
C PRO A 13 -0.12 11.62 -7.30
N ALA A 14 -0.03 12.40 -8.38
CA ALA A 14 -0.47 11.99 -9.70
C ALA A 14 0.22 10.68 -10.12
N PRO A 15 -0.50 9.72 -10.73
CA PRO A 15 0.11 8.48 -11.18
C PRO A 15 1.17 8.81 -12.24
N LYS A 16 2.41 8.39 -11.99
CA LYS A 16 3.50 8.53 -12.95
C LYS A 16 3.06 7.78 -14.21
N ALA A 17 3.00 8.50 -15.33
CA ALA A 17 2.70 7.90 -16.62
C ALA A 17 3.80 6.88 -16.94
N PHE A 18 3.50 5.61 -16.70
CA PHE A 18 4.37 4.50 -17.02
C PHE A 18 4.34 4.26 -18.54
N GLY A 19 4.93 5.19 -19.28
CA GLY A 19 5.21 5.10 -20.71
C GLY A 19 6.39 4.18 -20.95
N GLY A 20 6.20 2.89 -20.76
CA GLY A 20 7.20 1.86 -20.99
C GLY A 20 6.52 0.58 -21.45
N ARG A 21 6.81 0.17 -22.68
CA ARG A 21 6.29 -1.04 -23.34
C ARG A 21 6.91 -2.27 -22.67
N ILE A 22 6.53 -2.55 -21.42
CA ILE A 22 6.94 -3.76 -20.68
C ILE A 22 6.09 -4.93 -21.19
N PRO A 23 6.70 -6.11 -21.45
CA PRO A 23 5.98 -7.27 -21.96
C PRO A 23 4.83 -7.62 -21.02
N ARG A 24 3.68 -8.01 -21.59
CA ARG A 24 2.47 -8.42 -20.87
C ARG A 24 2.70 -9.73 -20.10
N ARG A 25 3.58 -9.74 -19.11
CA ARG A 25 3.69 -10.79 -18.11
C ARG A 25 2.62 -10.47 -17.08
N LEU A 26 1.59 -11.31 -17.00
CA LEU A 26 0.53 -11.16 -16.00
C LEU A 26 1.18 -11.06 -14.61
N THR A 27 1.19 -9.85 -14.03
CA THR A 27 1.78 -9.61 -12.72
C THR A 27 0.94 -10.32 -11.66
N MET A 28 1.55 -10.86 -10.60
CA MET A 28 0.79 -11.58 -9.55
C MET A 28 -0.30 -10.70 -8.92
N VAL A 29 -0.03 -9.41 -8.78
CA VAL A 29 -1.00 -8.40 -8.31
C VAL A 29 -2.22 -8.32 -9.23
N SER A 30 -2.05 -8.43 -10.56
CA SER A 30 -3.18 -8.37 -11.49
C SER A 30 -4.15 -9.55 -11.35
N ARG A 31 -3.67 -10.73 -10.91
CA ARG A 31 -4.52 -11.89 -10.63
C ARG A 31 -5.23 -11.72 -9.30
N LEU A 32 -4.49 -11.33 -8.25
CA LEU A 32 -5.05 -11.10 -6.92
C LEU A 32 -6.12 -10.01 -6.91
N VAL A 33 -5.88 -8.88 -7.59
CA VAL A 33 -6.87 -7.79 -7.69
C VAL A 33 -8.16 -8.28 -8.39
N ARG A 34 -8.04 -9.15 -9.40
CA ARG A 34 -9.21 -9.72 -10.09
C ARG A 34 -9.95 -10.73 -9.24
N GLU A 35 -9.25 -11.55 -8.48
CA GLU A 35 -9.82 -12.51 -7.53
C GLU A 35 -10.64 -11.78 -6.46
N ILE A 36 -10.03 -10.81 -5.78
CA ILE A 36 -10.71 -9.99 -4.77
C ILE A 36 -11.90 -9.24 -5.40
N ALA A 37 -11.74 -8.68 -6.60
CA ALA A 37 -12.81 -7.94 -7.26
C ALA A 37 -13.99 -8.82 -7.70
N GLN A 38 -13.74 -10.10 -8.02
CA GLN A 38 -14.79 -11.06 -8.34
C GLN A 38 -15.69 -11.34 -7.14
N ASP A 39 -15.14 -11.32 -5.93
CA ASP A 39 -15.93 -11.47 -4.68
C ASP A 39 -16.87 -10.28 -4.43
N PHE A 40 -16.56 -9.10 -4.98
CA PHE A 40 -17.41 -7.91 -4.84
C PHE A 40 -18.40 -7.75 -5.99
N LYS A 41 -17.97 -7.97 -7.24
CA LYS A 41 -18.84 -7.85 -8.42
C LYS A 41 -18.28 -8.63 -9.61
N THR A 42 -19.07 -9.57 -10.11
CA THR A 42 -18.80 -10.26 -11.37
C THR A 42 -18.90 -9.24 -12.51
N ASP A 43 -17.90 -9.19 -13.41
CA ASP A 43 -17.79 -8.27 -14.58
C ASP A 43 -17.03 -6.93 -14.39
N LEU A 44 -16.11 -6.84 -13.43
CA LEU A 44 -15.18 -5.70 -13.36
C LEU A 44 -14.00 -5.83 -14.33
N ARG A 45 -13.83 -4.82 -15.20
CA ARG A 45 -12.66 -4.69 -16.09
C ARG A 45 -11.73 -3.60 -15.58
N PHE A 46 -10.49 -3.98 -15.26
CA PHE A 46 -9.47 -3.05 -14.79
C PHE A 46 -8.60 -2.52 -15.94
N GLN A 47 -8.34 -1.21 -15.92
CA GLN A 47 -7.34 -0.59 -16.78
C GLN A 47 -5.93 -1.04 -16.36
N SER A 48 -5.01 -1.20 -17.32
CA SER A 48 -3.62 -1.56 -17.03
C SER A 48 -2.93 -0.54 -16.10
N ALA A 49 -3.20 0.75 -16.29
CA ALA A 49 -2.68 1.82 -15.44
C ALA A 49 -3.21 1.73 -13.99
N ALA A 50 -4.48 1.33 -13.80
CA ALA A 50 -5.06 1.16 -12.47
C ALA A 50 -4.41 0.00 -11.70
N ILE A 51 -4.14 -1.13 -12.40
CA ILE A 51 -3.41 -2.25 -11.81
C ILE A 51 -1.97 -1.83 -11.44
N GLY A 52 -1.31 -1.05 -12.30
CA GLY A 52 0.03 -0.51 -12.02
C GLY A 52 0.04 0.41 -10.79
N ALA A 53 -0.93 1.31 -10.68
CA ALA A 53 -1.06 2.19 -9.51
C ALA A 53 -1.32 1.40 -8.21
N LEU A 54 -2.16 0.36 -8.25
CA LEU A 54 -2.38 -0.52 -7.10
C LEU A 54 -1.12 -1.27 -6.68
N GLN A 55 -0.32 -1.70 -7.66
CA GLN A 55 0.97 -2.34 -7.38
C GLN A 55 1.93 -1.37 -6.71
N GLU A 56 2.13 -0.17 -7.29
CA GLU A 56 3.01 0.85 -6.72
C GLU A 56 2.58 1.27 -5.31
N ALA A 57 1.27 1.47 -5.10
CA ALA A 57 0.74 1.81 -3.78
C ALA A 57 0.94 0.69 -2.76
N SER A 58 0.72 -0.57 -3.16
CA SER A 58 0.90 -1.73 -2.28
C SER A 58 2.38 -1.94 -1.91
N GLU A 59 3.29 -1.80 -2.88
CA GLU A 59 4.72 -1.89 -2.64
C GLU A 59 5.21 -0.77 -1.72
N ALA A 60 4.81 0.49 -1.98
CA ALA A 60 5.15 1.62 -1.13
C ALA A 60 4.64 1.45 0.31
N TYR A 61 3.42 0.92 0.47
CA TYR A 61 2.84 0.64 1.78
C TYR A 61 3.63 -0.44 2.53
N LEU A 62 3.94 -1.57 1.87
CA LEU A 62 4.66 -2.68 2.49
C LEU A 62 6.09 -2.27 2.87
N VAL A 63 6.78 -1.51 2.01
CA VAL A 63 8.13 -1.00 2.30
C VAL A 63 8.10 -0.11 3.55
N GLY A 64 7.20 0.87 3.63
CA GLY A 64 7.07 1.73 4.82
C GLY A 64 6.72 0.93 6.09
N LEU A 65 5.85 -0.08 5.98
CA LEU A 65 5.52 -0.94 7.11
C LEU A 65 6.72 -1.76 7.59
N PHE A 66 7.56 -2.24 6.68
CA PHE A 66 8.78 -2.97 7.03
C PHE A 66 9.86 -2.06 7.61
N GLU A 67 9.94 -0.79 7.19
CA GLU A 67 10.80 0.21 7.83
C GLU A 67 10.41 0.42 9.30
N ASP A 68 9.12 0.63 9.57
CA ASP A 68 8.59 0.77 10.94
C ASP A 68 8.79 -0.51 11.77
N ALA A 69 8.56 -1.68 11.17
CA ALA A 69 8.77 -2.97 11.84
C ALA A 69 10.26 -3.23 12.13
N ASN A 70 11.16 -2.78 11.25
CA ASN A 70 12.60 -2.87 11.47
C ASN A 70 13.05 -1.97 12.64
N LEU A 71 12.52 -0.75 12.74
CA LEU A 71 12.75 0.12 13.90
C LEU A 71 12.26 -0.53 15.20
N CYS A 72 11.10 -1.18 15.18
CA CYS A 72 10.57 -1.93 16.32
C CYS A 72 11.45 -3.13 16.71
N ALA A 73 12.00 -3.85 15.73
CA ALA A 73 12.92 -4.96 15.97
C ALA A 73 14.24 -4.47 16.60
N ILE A 74 14.82 -3.39 16.08
CA ILE A 74 16.05 -2.76 16.61
C ILE A 74 15.82 -2.24 18.03
N HIS A 75 14.66 -1.63 18.32
CA HIS A 75 14.29 -1.19 19.66
C HIS A 75 14.34 -2.35 20.68
N ALA A 76 13.99 -3.56 20.26
CA ALA A 76 14.07 -4.77 21.07
C ALA A 76 15.42 -5.51 20.96
N LYS A 77 16.48 -4.86 20.44
CA LYS A 77 17.84 -5.40 20.25
C LYS A 77 17.89 -6.65 19.34
N ARG A 78 16.96 -6.76 18.40
CA ARG A 78 16.89 -7.86 17.42
C ARG A 78 17.13 -7.32 16.01
N VAL A 79 17.75 -8.14 15.17
CA VAL A 79 17.97 -7.83 13.73
C VAL A 79 16.92 -8.51 12.85
N THR A 80 16.25 -9.55 13.35
CA THR A 80 15.19 -10.27 12.65
C THR A 80 13.82 -9.66 12.96
N ILE A 81 13.09 -9.27 11.92
CA ILE A 81 11.70 -8.80 12.01
C ILE A 81 10.78 -9.98 12.36
N MET A 82 9.94 -9.79 13.37
CA MET A 82 8.96 -10.79 13.81
C MET A 82 7.52 -10.27 13.61
N PRO A 83 6.51 -11.16 13.55
CA PRO A 83 5.12 -10.74 13.39
C PRO A 83 4.64 -9.74 14.46
N LYS A 84 5.17 -9.84 15.69
CA LYS A 84 4.91 -8.89 16.79
C LYS A 84 5.40 -7.46 16.50
N ASP A 85 6.48 -7.30 15.74
CA ASP A 85 7.02 -5.98 15.40
C ASP A 85 6.12 -5.31 14.35
N ILE A 86 5.58 -6.09 13.41
CA ILE A 86 4.58 -5.61 12.43
C ILE A 86 3.26 -5.26 13.10
N GLN A 87 2.78 -6.10 14.04
CA GLN A 87 1.57 -5.79 14.82
C GLN A 87 1.73 -4.51 15.64
N LEU A 88 2.91 -4.30 16.23
CA LEU A 88 3.22 -3.08 16.96
C LEU A 88 3.28 -1.86 16.03
N ALA A 89 3.98 -1.97 14.90
CA ALA A 89 4.06 -0.92 13.88
C ALA A 89 2.67 -0.50 13.39
N ARG A 90 1.81 -1.46 13.01
CA ARG A 90 0.42 -1.20 12.60
C ARG A 90 -0.41 -0.54 13.70
N ARG A 91 -0.20 -0.95 14.96
CA ARG A 91 -0.89 -0.38 16.12
C ARG A 91 -0.48 1.07 16.40
N ILE A 92 0.79 1.42 16.19
CA ILE A 92 1.32 2.78 16.33
C ILE A 92 0.83 3.66 15.18
N ARG A 93 0.82 3.12 13.95
CA ARG A 93 0.35 3.81 12.75
C ARG A 93 -1.17 4.11 12.76
N GLY A 94 -1.91 3.54 13.71
CA GLY A 94 -3.35 3.74 13.86
C GLY A 94 -4.19 2.93 12.89
N GLU A 95 -3.59 1.98 12.15
CA GLU A 95 -4.25 1.06 11.23
C GLU A 95 -4.90 -0.10 11.98
N ARG A 96 -5.71 0.23 13.00
CA ARG A 96 -6.61 -0.72 13.62
C ARG A 96 -7.74 -1.01 12.65
N ALA A 97 -7.86 -2.27 12.25
CA ALA A 97 -9.17 -2.84 11.93
C ALA A 97 -9.97 -2.96 13.24
#